data_AF-A0A0L7R613-F1
#
_entry.id   AF-A0A0L7R613-F1
#
_cell.length_a   1.000
_cell.length_b   1.000
_cell.length_c   1.000
_cell.angle_alpha   90.00
_cell.angle_beta   90.00
_cell.angle_gamma   90.00
#
_symmetry.space_group_name_H-M   'P 1'
#
loop_
_entity.id
_entity.type
_entity.pdbx_description
1 polymer ?
#
loop_
_entity_poly.entity_id
_entity_poly.type
_entity_poly.pdbx_seq_one_letter_code
_entity_poly.pdbx_strand_id
1 'polypeptide(L)'
;MIGITDKSDVITTADECLVKRIKRLPFECLYFEFISNGTERNSSSLSLPNCCFGAQIKCTLTPDSFYDLTASALQTIPECVTSRSRANFPSRGGSNPIGQQKGGATMPSNEECGIRDVWGHNLEEEFRTIRQVVQQYQYIAMDTEFPGVVARPIGEFRTSADYQYQLLRCNVDLLRIIQLGLTFLDESGNTPGGSYTTWQFNFKFNLQEDMYAQDSIDMLQNSGIQFKKHEEEGIDPLDFAELLMTSGIVLVDDIKWLSFHSGYDFGYLLKLLTDQNLPQEESEFFELLRIYFPTIYDVKYLMKSCKNLKGGLQEVAEQLEIQRVGPQHQAGSDSLLTGMVFFKMREMFFEDNIDDAKYCGHLYGLGTSFVVNGSGGYLDSNGDNSSSS
;
A
#
# COMPACT_ATOMS: atom_id res chain seq x y z
N MET A 1 39.43 -1.15 -25.18
CA MET A 1 38.41 -2.21 -25.24
C MET A 1 38.64 -3.13 -24.05
N ILE A 2 37.83 -2.98 -23.00
CA ILE A 2 37.68 -3.99 -21.95
C ILE A 2 36.17 -4.23 -21.92
N GLY A 3 35.77 -5.43 -22.33
CA GLY A 3 34.38 -5.84 -22.47
C GLY A 3 33.79 -6.19 -21.12
N ILE A 4 32.54 -5.77 -20.92
CA ILE A 4 31.71 -6.18 -19.80
C ILE A 4 30.99 -7.46 -20.24
N THR A 5 31.35 -8.58 -19.62
CA THR A 5 30.65 -9.87 -19.69
C THR A 5 30.48 -10.35 -18.27
N ASP A 6 29.30 -10.14 -17.67
CA ASP A 6 28.37 -11.21 -17.28
C ASP A 6 27.19 -10.61 -16.50
N LYS A 7 25.97 -11.09 -16.76
CA LYS A 7 24.72 -10.63 -16.11
C LYS A 7 24.38 -11.46 -14.86
N SER A 8 25.21 -12.45 -14.51
CA SER A 8 25.01 -13.36 -13.38
C SER A 8 25.28 -12.73 -12.01
N ASP A 9 26.22 -11.78 -11.93
CA ASP A 9 26.75 -11.33 -10.64
C ASP A 9 25.82 -10.36 -9.89
N VAL A 10 24.92 -9.68 -10.61
CA VAL A 10 23.95 -8.74 -10.02
C VAL A 10 22.85 -9.48 -9.23
N ILE A 11 22.51 -10.70 -9.66
CA ILE A 11 21.41 -11.51 -9.11
C ILE A 11 21.83 -12.16 -7.78
N THR A 12 23.07 -12.64 -7.66
CA THR A 12 23.57 -13.29 -6.44
C THR A 12 23.68 -12.36 -5.23
N THR A 13 23.93 -11.07 -5.45
CA THR A 13 24.02 -10.08 -4.37
C THR A 13 22.67 -9.64 -3.84
N ALA A 14 21.63 -9.59 -4.68
CA ALA A 14 20.26 -9.31 -4.27
C ALA A 14 19.73 -10.40 -3.33
N ASP A 15 20.02 -11.68 -3.63
CA ASP A 15 19.63 -12.83 -2.80
C ASP A 15 20.29 -12.80 -1.42
N GLU A 16 21.58 -12.48 -1.29
CA GLU A 16 22.21 -12.39 0.03
C GLU A 16 21.68 -11.23 0.89
N CYS A 17 21.41 -10.07 0.27
CA CYS A 17 20.90 -8.89 0.97
C CYS A 17 19.46 -9.11 1.46
N LEU A 18 18.61 -9.68 0.60
CA LEU A 18 17.25 -10.07 0.93
C LEU A 18 17.23 -11.11 2.05
N VAL A 19 18.08 -12.14 1.99
CA VAL A 19 18.22 -13.15 3.06
C VAL A 19 18.69 -12.53 4.39
N LYS A 20 19.63 -11.58 4.37
CA LYS A 20 20.08 -10.88 5.59
C LYS A 20 18.98 -9.99 6.19
N ARG A 21 18.10 -9.43 5.36
CA ARG A 21 16.94 -8.61 5.81
C ARG A 21 15.79 -9.46 6.32
N ILE A 22 15.46 -10.55 5.63
CA ILE A 22 14.46 -11.54 6.08
C ILE A 22 14.87 -12.11 7.45
N LYS A 23 16.16 -12.37 7.68
CA LYS A 23 16.69 -12.80 9.00
C LYS A 23 16.60 -11.75 10.12
N ARG A 24 16.30 -10.49 9.81
CA ARG A 24 16.08 -9.41 10.80
C ARG A 24 14.59 -9.18 11.10
N LEU A 25 13.69 -9.85 10.39
CA LEU A 25 12.27 -9.80 10.73
C LEU A 25 12.02 -10.52 12.07
N PRO A 26 11.14 -10.02 12.95
CA PRO A 26 10.90 -10.57 14.29
C PRO A 26 10.08 -11.88 14.29
N PHE A 27 10.19 -12.71 13.26
CA PHE A 27 9.45 -13.96 13.15
C PHE A 27 10.26 -15.14 13.70
N GLU A 28 9.82 -15.71 14.82
CA GLU A 28 10.36 -16.96 15.36
C GLU A 28 9.93 -18.23 14.57
N CYS A 29 9.08 -18.11 13.54
CA CYS A 29 8.48 -19.28 12.88
C CYS A 29 8.55 -19.25 11.33
N LEU A 30 9.64 -18.74 10.73
CA LEU A 30 9.99 -19.01 9.33
C LEU A 30 11.11 -20.06 9.25
N TYR A 31 10.74 -21.29 8.87
CA TYR A 31 11.69 -22.38 8.61
C TYR A 31 12.04 -22.38 7.12
N PHE A 32 13.24 -21.93 6.76
CA PHE A 32 13.77 -22.05 5.40
C PHE A 32 14.73 -23.23 5.32
N GLU A 33 14.33 -24.31 4.65
CA GLU A 33 15.21 -25.44 4.37
C GLU A 33 15.83 -25.26 2.97
N PHE A 34 17.08 -24.82 2.93
CA PHE A 34 17.86 -24.73 1.68
C PHE A 34 18.46 -26.09 1.36
N ILE A 35 17.90 -26.80 0.39
CA ILE A 35 18.55 -27.99 -0.19
C ILE A 35 19.45 -27.53 -1.35
N SER A 36 20.71 -27.23 -1.03
CA SER A 36 21.77 -27.16 -2.03
C SER A 36 22.03 -28.59 -2.52
N ASN A 37 21.90 -28.81 -3.83
CA ASN A 37 22.26 -30.09 -4.45
C ASN A 37 23.70 -30.48 -4.09
N GLY A 38 23.84 -31.56 -3.32
CA GLY A 38 25.10 -32.28 -3.12
C GLY A 38 25.86 -31.97 -1.83
N THR A 39 25.33 -32.39 -0.68
CA THR A 39 25.98 -33.30 0.30
C THR A 39 25.19 -33.27 1.62
N GLU A 40 24.65 -34.43 2.01
CA GLU A 40 24.03 -34.63 3.32
C GLU A 40 25.02 -34.29 4.45
N ARG A 41 24.69 -33.31 5.31
CA ARG A 41 25.19 -33.28 6.69
C ARG A 41 24.12 -32.79 7.66
N ASN A 42 23.65 -33.75 8.45
CA ASN A 42 23.05 -33.68 9.79
C ASN A 42 22.12 -32.51 10.11
N SER A 43 20.82 -32.81 10.07
CA SER A 43 19.78 -32.08 10.79
C SER A 43 19.99 -32.19 12.30
N SER A 44 19.95 -31.05 13.00
CA SER A 44 19.75 -31.00 14.44
C SER A 44 18.45 -30.24 14.73
N SER A 45 17.44 -30.98 15.17
CA SER A 45 16.15 -30.45 15.60
C SER A 45 16.28 -29.72 16.93
N LEU A 46 15.87 -28.45 16.99
CA LEU A 46 15.58 -27.73 18.23
C LEU A 46 14.08 -27.48 18.28
N SER A 47 13.37 -28.28 19.06
CA SER A 47 11.97 -28.05 19.40
C SER A 47 11.90 -27.09 20.59
N LEU A 48 11.29 -25.92 20.41
CA LEU A 48 10.86 -25.06 21.52
C LEU A 48 9.34 -25.24 21.72
N PRO A 49 8.87 -25.40 22.96
CA PRO A 49 7.45 -25.53 23.23
C PRO A 49 6.78 -24.13 23.15
N ASN A 50 5.85 -23.97 22.21
CA ASN A 50 4.80 -22.91 22.08
C ASN A 50 4.66 -22.20 20.70
N CYS A 51 4.96 -22.83 19.55
CA CYS A 51 4.43 -22.33 18.25
C CYS A 51 3.09 -23.03 17.95
N CYS A 52 1.99 -22.28 17.96
CA CYS A 52 0.73 -22.68 17.33
C CYS A 52 0.67 -22.03 15.96
N PHE A 53 0.68 -22.87 14.92
CA PHE A 53 0.61 -22.55 13.49
C PHE A 53 1.89 -21.99 12.85
N GLY A 54 2.46 -22.76 11.92
CA GLY A 54 3.49 -22.34 10.98
C GLY A 54 3.11 -22.82 9.59
N ALA A 55 3.18 -21.93 8.59
CA ALA A 55 3.09 -22.32 7.19
C ALA A 55 4.42 -22.98 6.79
N GLN A 56 4.38 -24.20 6.26
CA GLN A 56 5.54 -24.82 5.61
C GLN A 56 5.57 -24.37 4.15
N ILE A 57 6.51 -23.49 3.80
CA ILE A 57 6.84 -23.18 2.41
C ILE A 57 7.91 -24.17 1.96
N LYS A 58 7.56 -25.10 1.06
CA LYS A 58 8.48 -26.08 0.52
C LYS A 58 8.96 -25.65 -0.86
N CYS A 59 10.15 -25.07 -0.95
CA CYS A 59 10.77 -24.73 -2.22
C CYS A 59 11.52 -25.94 -2.79
N THR A 60 11.15 -26.40 -3.99
CA THR A 60 11.88 -27.47 -4.69
C THR A 60 12.51 -26.89 -5.96
N LEU A 61 13.83 -27.00 -6.12
CA LEU A 61 14.54 -26.58 -7.33
C LEU A 61 14.61 -27.76 -8.30
N THR A 62 13.98 -27.66 -9.48
CA THR A 62 14.16 -28.62 -10.58
C THR A 62 15.02 -28.02 -11.69
N PRO A 63 15.93 -28.78 -12.33
CA PRO A 63 16.93 -28.20 -13.23
C PRO A 63 16.40 -27.71 -14.58
N ASP A 64 15.17 -28.01 -14.97
CA ASP A 64 14.63 -27.61 -16.26
C ASP A 64 13.12 -27.36 -16.16
N SER A 65 12.69 -26.22 -16.70
CA SER A 65 11.31 -25.70 -16.82
C SER A 65 10.68 -25.00 -15.59
N PHE A 66 9.96 -23.92 -15.92
CA PHE A 66 9.21 -22.95 -15.11
C PHE A 66 8.85 -23.34 -13.67
N TYR A 67 9.08 -22.39 -12.75
CA TYR A 67 8.72 -22.43 -11.34
C TYR A 67 7.23 -22.79 -11.15
N ASP A 68 6.96 -23.97 -10.59
CA ASP A 68 5.62 -24.40 -10.19
C ASP A 68 5.62 -24.53 -8.66
N LEU A 69 4.94 -23.59 -7.99
CA LEU A 69 4.78 -23.59 -6.53
C LEU A 69 3.39 -24.14 -6.22
N THR A 70 3.32 -25.37 -5.69
CA THR A 70 2.06 -25.92 -5.15
C THR A 70 2.10 -25.91 -3.62
N ALA A 71 1.26 -25.10 -2.99
CA ALA A 71 0.97 -25.19 -1.55
C ALA A 71 -0.41 -25.85 -1.35
N SER A 72 -0.47 -26.88 -0.49
CA SER A 72 -1.73 -27.54 -0.11
C SER A 72 -2.14 -27.11 1.30
N ALA A 73 -3.23 -26.36 1.43
CA ALA A 73 -3.84 -26.02 2.72
C ALA A 73 -4.82 -27.12 3.17
N LEU A 74 -4.70 -27.57 4.43
CA LEU A 74 -5.67 -28.46 5.08
C LEU A 74 -6.70 -27.63 5.88
N GLN A 75 -7.98 -27.82 5.54
CA GLN A 75 -9.22 -27.38 6.25
C GLN A 75 -9.30 -27.96 7.69
N THR A 76 -10.04 -27.48 8.72
CA THR A 76 -11.36 -26.79 8.87
C THR A 76 -11.61 -26.39 10.36
N ILE A 77 -12.29 -25.23 10.64
CA ILE A 77 -13.50 -24.93 11.51
C ILE A 77 -13.50 -25.26 13.05
N PRO A 78 -14.17 -24.54 14.02
CA PRO A 78 -15.47 -23.81 13.93
C PRO A 78 -15.70 -22.42 14.58
N GLU A 79 -16.78 -21.83 14.05
CA GLU A 79 -17.75 -20.80 14.50
C GLU A 79 -17.75 -20.29 15.96
N CYS A 80 -18.01 -18.99 16.12
CA CYS A 80 -18.55 -18.42 17.34
C CYS A 80 -19.86 -17.65 17.07
N VAL A 81 -20.93 -18.14 17.67
CA VAL A 81 -22.28 -17.57 17.68
C VAL A 81 -22.37 -16.45 18.72
N THR A 82 -22.86 -15.26 18.36
CA THR A 82 -23.46 -14.33 19.34
C THR A 82 -24.72 -13.66 18.78
N SER A 83 -25.63 -13.37 19.71
CA SER A 83 -27.07 -13.20 19.49
C SER A 83 -27.57 -11.77 19.76
N ARG A 84 -28.54 -11.32 18.93
CA ARG A 84 -29.62 -10.33 19.17
C ARG A 84 -29.17 -8.87 19.46
N SER A 85 -29.77 -7.85 18.86
CA SER A 85 -31.20 -7.52 18.94
C SER A 85 -31.62 -6.43 17.95
N ARG A 86 -32.88 -6.51 17.51
CA ARG A 86 -33.58 -5.63 16.57
C ARG A 86 -34.03 -4.33 17.24
N ALA A 87 -33.88 -3.20 16.55
CA ALA A 87 -34.69 -2.00 16.77
C ALA A 87 -35.18 -1.44 15.42
N ASN A 88 -36.50 -1.45 15.24
CA ASN A 88 -37.22 -0.86 14.10
C ASN A 88 -37.48 0.63 14.38
N PHE A 89 -37.23 1.51 13.42
CA PHE A 89 -37.91 2.81 13.31
C PHE A 89 -38.32 3.08 11.85
N PRO A 90 -39.47 3.73 11.60
CA PRO A 90 -40.05 3.86 10.26
C PRO A 90 -39.55 5.11 9.53
N SER A 91 -39.20 4.99 8.26
CA SER A 91 -38.88 6.12 7.38
C SER A 91 -40.00 6.33 6.35
N ARG A 92 -40.65 7.50 6.41
CA ARG A 92 -41.62 7.99 5.42
C ARG A 92 -40.90 8.45 4.16
N GLY A 93 -41.49 8.13 3.00
CA GLY A 93 -40.97 8.48 1.68
C GLY A 93 -41.19 9.93 1.24
N GLY A 94 -40.62 10.24 0.09
CA GLY A 94 -40.81 11.48 -0.66
C GLY A 94 -39.90 11.54 -1.88
N SER A 95 -40.35 10.96 -3.00
CA SER A 95 -39.75 11.07 -4.32
C SER A 95 -40.10 12.40 -5.00
N ASN A 96 -39.16 12.99 -5.75
CA ASN A 96 -39.47 13.70 -7.00
C ASN A 96 -38.21 13.84 -7.88
N PRO A 97 -38.30 13.59 -9.21
CA PRO A 97 -37.16 13.61 -10.13
C PRO A 97 -37.05 14.94 -10.89
N ILE A 98 -35.81 15.40 -11.18
CA ILE A 98 -35.57 16.50 -12.11
C ILE A 98 -34.42 16.15 -13.06
N GLY A 99 -34.77 16.01 -14.35
CA GLY A 99 -34.04 16.58 -15.50
C GLY A 99 -32.72 15.95 -15.93
N GLN A 100 -32.77 14.87 -16.72
CA GLN A 100 -31.64 14.46 -17.58
C GLN A 100 -31.48 15.42 -18.76
N GLN A 101 -30.35 16.13 -18.82
CA GLN A 101 -29.81 16.66 -20.08
C GLN A 101 -28.79 15.67 -20.64
N LYS A 102 -29.07 15.18 -21.85
CA LYS A 102 -28.20 14.29 -22.63
C LYS A 102 -27.12 15.09 -23.35
N GLY A 103 -25.87 14.79 -23.02
CA GLY A 103 -24.68 15.17 -23.77
C GLY A 103 -23.57 14.19 -23.44
N GLY A 104 -23.74 12.93 -23.82
CA GLY A 104 -22.82 11.84 -23.47
C GLY A 104 -21.57 11.86 -24.33
N ALA A 105 -20.55 12.60 -23.91
CA ALA A 105 -19.18 12.16 -24.16
C ALA A 105 -18.98 10.92 -23.28
N THR A 106 -18.74 9.75 -23.88
CA THR A 106 -18.34 8.55 -23.14
C THR A 106 -17.00 8.85 -22.47
N MET A 107 -16.97 8.81 -21.13
CA MET A 107 -15.72 8.89 -20.38
C MET A 107 -14.79 7.76 -20.85
N PRO A 108 -13.50 8.04 -21.09
CA PRO A 108 -12.55 7.02 -21.51
C PRO A 108 -12.47 5.92 -20.45
N SER A 109 -12.29 4.68 -20.89
CA SER A 109 -12.12 3.55 -19.97
C SER A 109 -10.78 3.65 -19.22
N ASN A 110 -10.62 2.90 -18.13
CA ASN A 110 -9.34 2.79 -17.42
C ASN A 110 -8.20 2.36 -18.37
N GLU A 111 -8.46 1.37 -19.23
CA GLU A 111 -7.47 0.87 -20.18
C GLU A 111 -7.07 1.92 -21.22
N GLU A 112 -8.01 2.73 -21.70
CA GLU A 112 -7.73 3.87 -22.59
C GLU A 112 -6.91 4.96 -21.90
N CYS A 113 -6.95 5.00 -20.56
CA CYS A 113 -6.16 5.89 -19.72
C CYS A 113 -4.78 5.31 -19.32
N GLY A 114 -4.43 4.10 -19.79
CA GLY A 114 -3.20 3.42 -19.39
C GLY A 114 -3.26 2.78 -17.99
N ILE A 115 -4.46 2.66 -17.42
CA ILE A 115 -4.73 2.05 -16.11
C ILE A 115 -5.25 0.62 -16.33
N ARG A 116 -4.49 -0.36 -15.85
CA ARG A 116 -4.83 -1.78 -15.95
C ARG A 116 -5.56 -2.24 -14.70
N ASP A 117 -6.82 -2.63 -14.85
CA ASP A 117 -7.56 -3.28 -13.77
C ASP A 117 -7.07 -4.73 -13.58
N VAL A 118 -6.69 -5.04 -12.34
CA VAL A 118 -6.22 -6.35 -11.89
C VAL A 118 -7.27 -6.95 -10.96
N TRP A 119 -7.64 -8.18 -11.26
CA TRP A 119 -8.61 -9.04 -10.56
C TRP A 119 -7.95 -10.39 -10.29
N GLY A 120 -8.64 -11.30 -9.59
CA GLY A 120 -8.07 -12.61 -9.25
C GLY A 120 -7.59 -13.40 -10.48
N HIS A 121 -8.30 -13.31 -11.61
CA HIS A 121 -8.01 -14.10 -12.81
C HIS A 121 -6.76 -13.65 -13.60
N ASN A 122 -6.34 -12.39 -13.51
CA ASN A 122 -5.18 -11.86 -14.24
C ASN A 122 -4.02 -11.42 -13.32
N LEU A 123 -4.15 -11.60 -11.99
CA LEU A 123 -3.17 -11.18 -11.01
C LEU A 123 -1.74 -11.63 -11.33
N GLU A 124 -1.54 -12.93 -11.57
CA GLU A 124 -0.22 -13.45 -11.89
C GLU A 124 0.36 -12.91 -13.19
N GLU A 125 -0.48 -12.75 -14.21
CA GLU A 125 -0.06 -12.23 -15.51
C GLU A 125 0.49 -10.81 -15.37
N GLU A 126 -0.24 -9.97 -14.64
CA GLU A 126 0.19 -8.58 -14.42
C GLU A 126 1.43 -8.50 -13.54
N PHE A 127 1.57 -9.35 -12.52
CA PHE A 127 2.80 -9.42 -11.74
C PHE A 127 4.02 -9.86 -12.56
N ARG A 128 3.87 -10.70 -13.60
CA ARG A 128 4.98 -11.02 -14.52
C ARG A 128 5.43 -9.77 -15.27
N THR A 129 4.51 -8.92 -15.71
CA THR A 129 4.83 -7.65 -16.38
C THR A 129 5.48 -6.67 -15.40
N ILE A 130 4.90 -6.50 -14.21
CA ILE A 130 5.40 -5.58 -13.18
C ILE A 130 6.84 -5.92 -12.77
N ARG A 131 7.18 -7.20 -12.62
CA ARG A 131 8.56 -7.65 -12.31
C ARG A 131 9.58 -7.25 -13.38
N GLN A 132 9.16 -7.01 -14.62
CA GLN A 132 10.02 -6.49 -15.68
C GLN A 132 10.09 -4.96 -15.65
N VAL A 133 8.95 -4.31 -15.42
CA VAL A 133 8.83 -2.84 -15.35
C VAL A 133 9.68 -2.26 -14.21
N VAL A 134 9.58 -2.83 -13.01
CA VAL A 134 10.24 -2.31 -11.81
C VAL A 134 11.77 -2.28 -11.91
N GLN A 135 12.37 -3.03 -12.84
CA GLN A 135 13.82 -3.02 -13.10
C GLN A 135 14.31 -1.70 -13.70
N GLN A 136 13.43 -0.95 -14.38
CA GLN A 136 13.76 0.32 -15.03
C GLN A 136 12.99 1.51 -14.44
N TYR A 137 11.83 1.25 -13.84
CA TYR A 137 10.92 2.25 -13.29
C TYR A 137 10.78 2.04 -11.78
N GLN A 138 11.71 2.62 -11.03
CA GLN A 138 11.91 2.37 -9.60
C GLN A 138 11.18 3.37 -8.68
N TYR A 139 10.55 4.40 -9.26
CA TYR A 139 9.63 5.28 -8.54
C TYR A 139 8.23 4.70 -8.61
N ILE A 140 7.64 4.38 -7.46
CA ILE A 140 6.33 3.74 -7.38
C ILE A 140 5.40 4.69 -6.64
N ALA A 141 4.50 5.34 -7.36
CA ALA A 141 3.43 6.11 -6.77
C ALA A 141 2.28 5.19 -6.38
N MET A 142 1.75 5.35 -5.17
CA MET A 142 0.64 4.55 -4.66
C MET A 142 -0.48 5.41 -4.09
N ASP A 143 -1.66 4.80 -4.07
CA ASP A 143 -2.81 5.22 -3.28
C ASP A 143 -3.67 3.98 -2.95
N THR A 144 -4.52 4.05 -1.90
CA THR A 144 -5.45 2.95 -1.57
C THR A 144 -6.86 3.44 -1.36
N GLU A 145 -7.84 2.59 -1.65
CA GLU A 145 -9.23 2.81 -1.29
C GLU A 145 -9.68 1.76 -0.28
N PHE A 146 -10.36 2.22 0.77
CA PHE A 146 -10.78 1.40 1.90
C PHE A 146 -12.07 1.98 2.52
N PRO A 147 -12.80 1.21 3.35
CA PRO A 147 -14.16 1.57 3.75
C PRO A 147 -14.22 2.59 4.90
N GLY A 148 -13.29 3.54 4.93
CA GLY A 148 -13.25 4.65 5.87
C GLY A 148 -12.82 4.27 7.29
N VAL A 149 -13.42 4.95 8.27
CA VAL A 149 -13.10 4.82 9.69
C VAL A 149 -14.39 4.55 10.47
N VAL A 150 -14.45 3.43 11.18
CA VAL A 150 -15.63 2.98 11.92
C VAL A 150 -15.45 2.97 13.43
N ALA A 151 -14.21 3.01 13.90
CA ALA A 151 -13.87 2.92 15.32
C ALA A 151 -12.99 4.09 15.77
N ARG A 152 -13.11 4.44 17.05
CA ARG A 152 -12.17 5.32 17.75
C ARG A 152 -11.53 4.55 18.90
N PRO A 153 -10.21 4.65 19.10
CA PRO A 153 -9.56 3.95 20.19
C PRO A 153 -10.00 4.57 21.52
N ILE A 154 -10.25 3.72 22.52
CA ILE A 154 -10.63 4.13 23.88
C ILE A 154 -9.39 4.05 24.77
N GLY A 155 -9.06 5.13 25.46
CA GLY A 155 -7.93 5.17 26.39
C GLY A 155 -7.41 6.58 26.63
N GLU A 156 -6.37 6.68 27.46
CA GLU A 156 -5.57 7.89 27.61
C GLU A 156 -4.36 7.80 26.66
N PHE A 157 -4.12 8.87 25.89
CA PHE A 157 -3.03 8.94 24.90
C PHE A 157 -2.04 10.00 25.34
N ARG A 158 -0.75 9.71 25.17
CA ARG A 158 0.31 10.60 25.68
C ARG A 158 0.44 11.87 24.84
N THR A 159 0.18 11.75 23.55
CA THR A 159 0.29 12.85 22.58
C THR A 159 -0.79 12.74 21.51
N SER A 160 -1.01 13.83 20.77
CA SER A 160 -1.91 13.80 19.61
C SER A 160 -1.41 12.84 18.51
N ALA A 161 -0.09 12.71 18.32
CA ALA A 161 0.50 11.79 17.34
C ALA A 161 0.24 10.31 17.71
N ASP A 162 0.41 9.97 18.99
CA ASP A 162 0.07 8.66 19.54
C ASP A 162 -1.43 8.33 19.32
N TYR A 163 -2.33 9.29 19.57
CA TYR A 163 -3.74 9.11 19.23
C TYR A 163 -4.00 8.88 17.74
N GLN A 164 -3.32 9.62 16.84
CA GLN A 164 -3.47 9.42 15.40
C GLN A 164 -3.02 8.02 14.99
N TYR A 165 -1.89 7.55 15.51
CA TYR A 165 -1.42 6.19 15.24
C TYR A 165 -2.40 5.13 15.75
N GLN A 166 -2.91 5.26 16.99
CA GLN A 166 -3.86 4.29 17.53
C GLN A 166 -5.21 4.31 16.78
N LEU A 167 -5.62 5.47 16.25
CA LEU A 167 -6.81 5.60 15.40
C LEU A 167 -6.62 4.89 14.05
N LEU A 168 -5.45 5.04 13.45
CA LEU A 168 -5.06 4.30 12.25
C LEU A 168 -5.06 2.80 12.53
N ARG A 169 -4.27 2.37 13.54
CA ARG A 169 -4.07 0.98 13.91
C ARG A 169 -5.39 0.24 14.08
N CYS A 170 -6.30 0.78 14.90
CA CYS A 170 -7.54 0.10 15.19
C CYS A 170 -8.43 -0.09 13.95
N ASN A 171 -8.49 0.90 13.06
CA ASN A 171 -9.32 0.81 11.86
C ASN A 171 -8.68 -0.06 10.78
N VAL A 172 -7.36 0.03 10.57
CA VAL A 172 -6.65 -0.84 9.62
C VAL A 172 -6.76 -2.30 10.04
N ASP A 173 -6.61 -2.63 11.32
CA ASP A 173 -6.77 -4.01 11.82
C ASP A 173 -8.20 -4.53 11.59
N LEU A 174 -9.22 -3.69 11.84
CA LEU A 174 -10.64 -4.06 11.73
C LEU A 174 -11.14 -4.19 10.29
N LEU A 175 -10.66 -3.35 9.38
CA LEU A 175 -11.24 -3.18 8.05
C LEU A 175 -10.41 -3.88 6.97
N ARG A 176 -11.04 -4.12 5.82
CA ARG A 176 -10.41 -4.70 4.63
C ARG A 176 -10.15 -3.62 3.59
N ILE A 177 -9.02 -3.72 2.90
CA ILE A 177 -8.69 -2.90 1.73
C ILE A 177 -9.64 -3.23 0.57
N ILE A 178 -9.95 -2.25 -0.27
CA ILE A 178 -10.83 -2.42 -1.45
C ILE A 178 -10.01 -2.29 -2.75
N GLN A 179 -9.17 -1.26 -2.87
CA GLN A 179 -8.24 -1.10 -4.00
C GLN A 179 -6.85 -0.66 -3.55
N LEU A 180 -5.86 -1.01 -4.40
CA LEU A 180 -4.51 -0.44 -4.39
C LEU A 180 -4.17 0.00 -5.81
N GLY A 181 -3.65 1.21 -5.97
CA GLY A 181 -3.09 1.70 -7.21
C GLY A 181 -1.57 1.73 -7.14
N LEU A 182 -0.89 1.23 -8.16
CA LEU A 182 0.56 1.35 -8.32
C LEU A 182 0.86 1.95 -9.70
N THR A 183 1.50 3.12 -9.71
CA THR A 183 2.02 3.74 -10.93
C THR A 183 3.54 3.71 -10.91
N PHE A 184 4.15 3.28 -12.01
CA PHE A 184 5.59 3.13 -12.13
C PHE A 184 6.18 4.27 -12.95
N LEU A 185 7.24 4.89 -12.44
CA LEU A 185 7.94 6.02 -13.06
C LEU A 185 9.46 5.83 -12.97
N ASP A 186 10.18 6.44 -13.90
CA ASP A 186 11.64 6.53 -13.87
C ASP A 186 12.09 7.76 -13.05
N GLU A 187 13.42 7.95 -12.91
CA GLU A 187 14.01 9.10 -12.21
C GLU A 187 13.60 10.46 -12.79
N SER A 188 13.18 10.52 -14.05
CA SER A 188 12.74 11.75 -14.72
C SER A 188 11.21 11.92 -14.69
N GLY A 189 10.48 11.00 -14.06
CA GLY A 189 9.02 11.03 -13.99
C GLY A 189 8.33 10.51 -15.26
N ASN A 190 9.06 9.83 -16.15
CA ASN A 190 8.45 9.19 -17.31
C ASN A 190 7.88 7.83 -16.92
N THR A 191 6.74 7.47 -17.50
CA THR A 191 6.13 6.16 -17.33
C THR A 191 6.66 5.13 -18.34
N PRO A 192 6.44 3.83 -18.09
CA PRO A 192 6.74 2.77 -19.04
C PRO A 192 6.12 3.03 -20.41
N GLY A 193 6.92 2.83 -21.47
CA GLY A 193 6.38 2.72 -22.82
C GLY A 193 5.51 1.47 -22.93
N GLY A 194 4.34 1.58 -23.56
CA GLY A 194 3.42 0.45 -23.74
C GLY A 194 1.96 0.85 -23.52
N SER A 195 1.11 -0.15 -23.28
CA SER A 195 -0.33 0.04 -23.08
C SER A 195 -0.70 0.47 -21.65
N TYR A 196 0.12 0.13 -20.65
CA TYR A 196 -0.21 0.35 -19.24
C TYR A 196 0.96 0.92 -18.47
N THR A 197 0.68 1.92 -17.65
CA THR A 197 1.64 2.60 -16.76
C THR A 197 1.28 2.43 -15.29
N THR A 198 0.02 2.08 -15.04
CA THR A 198 -0.61 2.06 -13.74
C THR A 198 -1.41 0.77 -13.60
N TRP A 199 -1.30 0.10 -12.46
CA TRP A 199 -2.07 -1.09 -12.11
C TRP A 199 -3.01 -0.78 -10.96
N GLN A 200 -4.29 -1.09 -11.14
CA GLN A 200 -5.34 -0.95 -10.15
C GLN A 200 -5.75 -2.34 -9.67
N PHE A 201 -5.28 -2.74 -8.49
CA PHE A 201 -5.61 -4.01 -7.87
C PHE A 201 -6.95 -3.90 -7.16
N ASN A 202 -7.90 -4.76 -7.54
CA ASN A 202 -9.24 -4.80 -6.98
C ASN A 202 -9.37 -6.00 -6.03
N PHE A 203 -9.39 -5.75 -4.73
CA PHE A 203 -9.41 -6.79 -3.70
C PHE A 203 -10.80 -7.33 -3.43
N LYS A 204 -10.86 -8.58 -2.95
CA LYS A 204 -12.10 -9.21 -2.53
C LYS A 204 -12.73 -8.45 -1.36
N PHE A 205 -14.00 -8.06 -1.53
CA PHE A 205 -14.75 -7.32 -0.53
C PHE A 205 -16.24 -7.65 -0.62
N ASN A 206 -16.89 -7.91 0.50
CA ASN A 206 -18.29 -8.30 0.58
C ASN A 206 -19.08 -7.37 1.53
N LEU A 207 -20.03 -6.61 0.97
CA LEU A 207 -20.86 -5.66 1.73
C LEU A 207 -21.82 -6.31 2.75
N GLN A 208 -22.01 -7.64 2.72
CA GLN A 208 -22.80 -8.35 3.71
C GLN A 208 -21.96 -8.90 4.87
N GLU A 209 -20.67 -9.14 4.65
CA GLU A 209 -19.77 -9.75 5.63
C GLU A 209 -18.80 -8.74 6.26
N ASP A 210 -18.30 -7.80 5.47
CA ASP A 210 -17.23 -6.89 5.86
C ASP A 210 -17.77 -5.63 6.55
N MET A 211 -17.02 -5.10 7.52
CA MET A 211 -17.33 -3.85 8.18
C MET A 211 -16.97 -2.65 7.30
N TYR A 212 -17.78 -1.59 7.36
CA TYR A 212 -17.55 -0.36 6.61
C TYR A 212 -18.25 0.86 7.21
N ALA A 213 -17.77 2.06 6.87
CA ALA A 213 -18.52 3.30 7.04
C ALA A 213 -19.44 3.54 5.83
N GLN A 214 -20.73 3.80 6.08
CA GLN A 214 -21.74 3.94 5.01
C GLN A 214 -21.37 5.06 4.02
N ASP A 215 -20.96 6.23 4.52
CA ASP A 215 -20.60 7.38 3.70
C ASP A 215 -19.44 7.06 2.74
N SER A 216 -18.48 6.24 3.19
CA SER A 216 -17.35 5.80 2.36
C SER A 216 -17.78 4.86 1.25
N ILE A 217 -18.68 3.90 1.53
CA ILE A 217 -19.22 3.00 0.50
C ILE A 217 -20.03 3.79 -0.54
N ASP A 218 -20.88 4.72 -0.10
CA ASP A 218 -21.68 5.54 -1.01
C ASP A 218 -20.78 6.40 -1.92
N MET A 219 -19.74 7.01 -1.36
CA MET A 219 -18.73 7.76 -2.13
C MET A 219 -18.01 6.87 -3.15
N LEU A 220 -17.54 5.70 -2.75
CA LEU A 220 -16.84 4.76 -3.63
C LEU A 220 -17.74 4.23 -4.75
N GLN A 221 -19.00 3.92 -4.45
CA GLN A 221 -19.99 3.54 -5.46
C GLN A 221 -20.21 4.65 -6.49
N ASN A 222 -20.35 5.90 -6.02
CA ASN A 222 -20.49 7.06 -6.90
C ASN A 222 -19.24 7.32 -7.76
N SER A 223 -18.08 6.88 -7.28
CA SER A 223 -16.78 6.98 -7.97
C SER A 223 -16.55 5.82 -8.96
N GLY A 224 -17.48 4.87 -9.04
CA GLY A 224 -17.48 3.79 -10.03
C GLY A 224 -17.03 2.43 -9.52
N ILE A 225 -16.83 2.25 -8.20
CA ILE A 225 -16.47 0.96 -7.61
C ILE A 225 -17.62 -0.04 -7.75
N GLN A 226 -17.31 -1.19 -8.35
CA GLN A 226 -18.27 -2.25 -8.62
C GLN A 226 -18.22 -3.32 -7.53
N PHE A 227 -18.79 -3.05 -6.36
CA PHE A 227 -18.70 -3.95 -5.18
C PHE A 227 -19.12 -5.40 -5.45
N LYS A 228 -20.12 -5.63 -6.32
CA LYS A 228 -20.49 -6.99 -6.72
C LYS A 228 -19.35 -7.72 -7.43
N LYS A 229 -18.58 -7.02 -8.26
CA LYS A 229 -17.41 -7.59 -8.94
C LYS A 229 -16.26 -7.82 -7.97
N HIS A 230 -16.06 -6.95 -6.97
CA HIS A 230 -15.11 -7.20 -5.88
C HIS A 230 -15.47 -8.48 -5.10
N GLU A 231 -16.74 -8.71 -4.82
CA GLU A 231 -17.20 -9.93 -4.13
C GLU A 231 -16.92 -11.21 -4.94
N GLU A 232 -17.22 -11.17 -6.25
CA GLU A 232 -17.18 -12.34 -7.15
C GLU A 232 -15.79 -12.62 -7.73
N GLU A 233 -15.02 -11.58 -8.07
CA GLU A 233 -13.77 -11.66 -8.86
C GLU A 233 -12.57 -10.99 -8.19
N GLY A 234 -12.75 -10.41 -6.99
CA GLY A 234 -11.71 -9.68 -6.30
C GLY A 234 -10.51 -10.55 -5.92
N ILE A 235 -9.34 -9.93 -5.88
CA ILE A 235 -8.07 -10.56 -5.52
C ILE A 235 -8.11 -11.01 -4.05
N ASP A 236 -7.67 -12.24 -3.78
CA ASP A 236 -7.38 -12.66 -2.42
C ASP A 236 -6.16 -11.88 -1.88
N PRO A 237 -6.28 -11.18 -0.74
CA PRO A 237 -5.19 -10.43 -0.15
C PRO A 237 -3.88 -11.21 0.04
N LEU A 238 -3.95 -12.51 0.35
CA LEU A 238 -2.77 -13.35 0.58
C LEU A 238 -2.05 -13.69 -0.72
N ASP A 239 -2.80 -14.02 -1.79
CA ASP A 239 -2.23 -14.27 -3.12
C ASP A 239 -1.49 -13.03 -3.63
N PHE A 240 -2.06 -11.84 -3.40
CA PHE A 240 -1.39 -10.58 -3.71
C PHE A 240 -0.11 -10.38 -2.89
N ALA A 241 -0.17 -10.59 -1.57
CA ALA A 241 0.96 -10.39 -0.68
C ALA A 241 2.14 -11.32 -1.03
N GLU A 242 1.88 -12.58 -1.37
CA GLU A 242 2.89 -13.54 -1.83
C GLU A 242 3.62 -13.04 -3.09
N LEU A 243 2.85 -12.58 -4.08
CA LEU A 243 3.41 -12.09 -5.34
C LEU A 243 4.18 -10.78 -5.15
N LEU A 244 3.66 -9.86 -4.31
CA LEU A 244 4.32 -8.59 -4.01
C LEU A 244 5.64 -8.81 -3.27
N MET A 245 5.69 -9.73 -2.30
CA MET A 245 6.87 -10.03 -1.50
C MET A 245 8.09 -10.42 -2.36
N THR A 246 7.85 -11.14 -3.46
CA THR A 246 8.90 -11.65 -4.38
C THR A 246 8.98 -10.87 -5.70
N SER A 247 8.35 -9.71 -5.77
CA SER A 247 8.28 -8.91 -7.01
C SER A 247 9.49 -8.01 -7.26
N GLY A 248 10.27 -7.69 -6.22
CA GLY A 248 11.30 -6.66 -6.25
C GLY A 248 10.79 -5.24 -5.95
N ILE A 249 9.51 -5.07 -5.60
CA ILE A 249 8.89 -3.79 -5.24
C ILE A 249 9.09 -3.42 -3.76
N VAL A 250 9.08 -4.41 -2.87
CA VAL A 250 9.27 -4.23 -1.42
C VAL A 250 10.60 -4.83 -0.98
N LEU A 251 11.12 -4.40 0.17
CA LEU A 251 12.40 -4.86 0.75
C LEU A 251 13.66 -4.49 -0.07
N VAL A 252 13.52 -3.70 -1.14
CA VAL A 252 14.58 -3.27 -2.06
C VAL A 252 14.91 -1.79 -1.85
N ASP A 253 16.20 -1.46 -1.69
CA ASP A 253 16.66 -0.10 -1.37
C ASP A 253 16.51 0.90 -2.51
N ASP A 254 16.64 0.43 -3.75
CA ASP A 254 16.58 1.28 -4.93
C ASP A 254 15.16 1.75 -5.23
N ILE A 255 14.14 1.15 -4.61
CA ILE A 255 12.74 1.52 -4.81
C ILE A 255 12.38 2.74 -3.98
N LYS A 256 11.76 3.71 -4.65
CA LYS A 256 11.30 4.98 -4.07
C LYS A 256 9.79 5.05 -4.12
N TRP A 257 9.16 5.02 -2.96
CA TRP A 257 7.70 5.09 -2.84
C TRP A 257 7.24 6.54 -2.77
N LEU A 258 6.27 6.88 -3.62
CA LEU A 258 5.62 8.19 -3.67
C LEU A 258 4.18 8.02 -3.19
N SER A 259 3.73 8.90 -2.31
CA SER A 259 2.41 8.77 -1.70
C SER A 259 1.82 10.14 -1.34
N PHE A 260 0.56 10.18 -0.93
CA PHE A 260 -0.07 11.42 -0.48
C PHE A 260 -0.91 11.18 0.78
N HIS A 261 -0.50 11.77 1.92
CA HIS A 261 -1.21 11.64 3.19
C HIS A 261 -1.39 10.17 3.63
N SER A 262 -0.29 9.43 3.58
CA SER A 262 -0.36 7.99 3.33
C SER A 262 -0.22 7.09 4.56
N GLY A 263 -0.63 7.58 5.73
CA GLY A 263 -0.58 6.80 6.96
C GLY A 263 -1.36 5.49 6.80
N TYR A 264 -2.63 5.60 6.42
CA TYR A 264 -3.51 4.45 6.23
C TYR A 264 -3.04 3.53 5.09
N ASP A 265 -2.58 4.08 3.97
CA ASP A 265 -2.11 3.30 2.81
C ASP A 265 -0.99 2.34 3.20
N PHE A 266 0.05 2.86 3.87
CA PHE A 266 1.15 2.04 4.36
C PHE A 266 0.73 1.13 5.51
N GLY A 267 -0.25 1.53 6.32
CA GLY A 267 -0.89 0.66 7.29
C GLY A 267 -1.48 -0.59 6.65
N TYR A 268 -2.29 -0.42 5.60
CA TYR A 268 -2.85 -1.55 4.87
C TYR A 268 -1.77 -2.40 4.18
N LEU A 269 -0.80 -1.79 3.51
CA LEU A 269 0.28 -2.54 2.88
C LEU A 269 1.11 -3.35 3.89
N LEU A 270 1.44 -2.78 5.05
CA LEU A 270 2.13 -3.53 6.11
C LEU A 270 1.27 -4.68 6.64
N LYS A 271 -0.02 -4.44 6.92
CA LYS A 271 -0.96 -5.50 7.34
C LYS A 271 -1.00 -6.64 6.32
N LEU A 272 -1.08 -6.32 5.04
CA LEU A 272 -1.09 -7.29 3.94
C LEU A 272 0.21 -8.11 3.90
N LEU A 273 1.36 -7.43 3.95
CA LEU A 273 2.67 -8.07 3.79
C LEU A 273 3.09 -8.90 5.01
N THR A 274 2.63 -8.52 6.21
CA THR A 274 2.95 -9.25 7.45
C THR A 274 1.94 -10.34 7.75
N ASP A 275 0.72 -10.25 7.20
CA ASP A 275 -0.45 -11.04 7.60
C ASP A 275 -0.67 -11.00 9.12
N GLN A 276 -0.40 -9.85 9.74
CA GLN A 276 -0.58 -9.62 11.18
C GLN A 276 -1.26 -8.27 11.42
N ASN A 277 -1.87 -8.13 12.59
CA ASN A 277 -2.28 -6.81 13.08
C ASN A 277 -1.06 -5.88 13.17
N LEU A 278 -1.30 -4.59 12.98
CA LEU A 278 -0.25 -3.59 13.06
C LEU A 278 0.37 -3.53 14.47
N PRO A 279 1.67 -3.18 14.60
CA PRO A 279 2.35 -3.10 15.89
C PRO A 279 1.62 -2.24 16.93
N GLN A 280 1.76 -2.53 18.22
CA GLN A 280 1.02 -1.77 19.23
C GLN A 280 1.56 -0.34 19.38
N GLU A 281 2.88 -0.18 19.27
CA GLU A 281 3.57 1.10 19.41
C GLU A 281 3.91 1.68 18.04
N GLU A 282 3.73 3.00 17.89
CA GLU A 282 4.06 3.73 16.65
C GLU A 282 5.52 3.51 16.23
N SER A 283 6.41 3.36 17.22
CA SER A 283 7.82 3.14 16.97
C SER A 283 8.15 1.82 16.27
N GLU A 284 7.53 0.74 16.71
CA GLU A 284 7.67 -0.58 16.09
C GLU A 284 7.08 -0.59 14.68
N PHE A 285 5.99 0.16 14.46
CA PHE A 285 5.44 0.37 13.13
C PHE A 285 6.43 1.03 12.18
N PHE A 286 7.08 2.13 12.58
CA PHE A 286 8.07 2.79 11.72
C PHE A 286 9.34 1.96 11.52
N GLU A 287 9.77 1.18 12.52
CA GLU A 287 10.88 0.24 12.36
C GLU A 287 10.56 -0.81 11.30
N LEU A 288 9.36 -1.40 11.35
CA LEU A 288 8.92 -2.39 10.36
C LEU A 288 8.70 -1.76 8.98
N LEU A 289 8.08 -0.57 8.93
CA LEU A 289 7.84 0.18 7.71
C LEU A 289 9.14 0.40 6.92
N ARG A 290 10.22 0.82 7.61
CA ARG A 290 11.53 1.08 6.98
C ARG A 290 12.18 -0.18 6.40
N ILE A 291 11.83 -1.36 6.90
CA ILE A 291 12.35 -2.62 6.35
C ILE A 291 11.67 -2.89 5.00
N TYR A 292 10.34 -2.80 4.95
CA TYR A 292 9.56 -3.07 3.73
C TYR A 292 9.66 -1.96 2.68
N PHE A 293 9.76 -0.71 3.13
CA PHE A 293 9.70 0.49 2.31
C PHE A 293 10.85 1.43 2.70
N PRO A 294 12.09 1.16 2.25
CA PRO A 294 13.27 1.90 2.71
C PRO A 294 13.21 3.40 2.38
N THR A 295 12.65 3.75 1.22
CA THR A 295 12.53 5.14 0.77
C THR A 295 11.07 5.49 0.50
N ILE A 296 10.53 6.42 1.29
CA ILE A 296 9.16 6.95 1.15
C ILE A 296 9.21 8.47 1.09
N TYR A 297 8.50 9.07 0.14
CA TYR A 297 8.20 10.50 0.11
C TYR A 297 6.69 10.73 0.10
N ASP A 298 6.16 11.17 1.24
CA ASP A 298 4.77 11.62 1.35
C ASP A 298 4.65 13.05 0.83
N VAL A 299 4.06 13.22 -0.34
CA VAL A 299 3.85 14.52 -1.01
C VAL A 299 3.18 15.52 -0.07
N LYS A 300 2.21 15.09 0.74
CA LYS A 300 1.52 15.96 1.70
C LYS A 300 2.48 16.47 2.78
N TYR A 301 3.47 15.67 3.17
CA TYR A 301 4.52 16.10 4.08
C TYR A 301 5.49 17.07 3.39
N LEU A 302 5.95 16.77 2.16
CA LEU A 302 6.83 17.66 1.38
C LEU A 302 6.20 19.05 1.17
N MET A 303 4.90 19.12 0.92
CA MET A 303 4.15 20.36 0.75
C MET A 303 4.29 21.34 1.94
N LYS A 304 4.62 20.87 3.16
CA LYS A 304 4.87 21.77 4.31
C LYS A 304 6.05 22.73 4.05
N SER A 305 6.97 22.36 3.16
CA SER A 305 8.09 23.20 2.73
C SER A 305 7.80 24.01 1.46
N CYS A 306 6.65 23.81 0.84
CA CYS A 306 6.25 24.52 -0.38
C CYS A 306 5.33 25.70 -0.03
N LYS A 307 5.77 26.92 -0.31
CA LYS A 307 4.94 28.10 -0.07
C LYS A 307 3.72 28.04 -1.00
N ASN A 308 2.52 28.24 -0.44
CA ASN A 308 1.24 28.32 -1.12
C ASN A 308 0.65 27.01 -1.69
N LEU A 309 1.27 25.85 -1.46
CA LEU A 309 0.61 24.57 -1.75
C LEU A 309 -0.15 24.05 -0.52
N LYS A 310 -1.48 23.96 -0.63
CA LYS A 310 -2.36 23.45 0.42
C LYS A 310 -3.52 22.67 -0.19
N GLY A 311 -4.20 21.87 0.63
CA GLY A 311 -5.40 21.16 0.18
C GLY A 311 -5.19 19.67 -0.10
N GLY A 312 -6.26 18.99 -0.52
CA GLY A 312 -6.25 17.57 -0.93
C GLY A 312 -5.52 17.34 -2.25
N LEU A 313 -5.32 16.07 -2.63
CA LEU A 313 -4.57 15.69 -3.83
C LEU A 313 -5.09 16.40 -5.10
N GLN A 314 -6.43 16.41 -5.28
CA GLN A 314 -7.07 17.07 -6.41
C GLN A 314 -6.84 18.59 -6.42
N GLU A 315 -6.97 19.25 -5.27
CA GLU A 315 -6.75 20.71 -5.15
C GLU A 315 -5.29 21.09 -5.43
N VAL A 316 -4.35 20.22 -5.05
CA VAL A 316 -2.92 20.40 -5.32
C VAL A 316 -2.62 20.20 -6.81
N ALA A 317 -3.22 19.18 -7.43
CA ALA A 317 -3.09 18.97 -8.87
C ALA A 317 -3.57 20.19 -9.67
N GLU A 318 -4.70 20.77 -9.28
CA GLU A 318 -5.24 21.99 -9.89
C GLU A 318 -4.30 23.20 -9.72
N GLN A 319 -3.70 23.38 -8.54
CA GLN A 319 -2.72 24.44 -8.28
C GLN A 319 -1.42 24.27 -9.10
N LEU A 320 -1.08 23.04 -9.45
CA LEU A 320 0.08 22.70 -10.29
C LEU A 320 -0.27 22.58 -11.78
N GLU A 321 -1.51 22.89 -12.16
CA GLU A 321 -2.03 22.79 -13.53
C GLU A 321 -1.90 21.37 -14.14
N ILE A 322 -2.07 20.35 -13.29
CA ILE A 322 -2.00 18.93 -13.67
C ILE A 322 -3.41 18.41 -13.94
N GLN A 323 -3.61 17.85 -15.13
CA GLN A 323 -4.87 17.21 -15.50
C GLN A 323 -4.87 15.75 -15.03
N ARG A 324 -5.92 15.36 -14.29
CA ARG A 324 -6.16 13.96 -13.91
C ARG A 324 -6.46 13.09 -15.12
N VAL A 325 -5.95 11.86 -15.07
CA VAL A 325 -6.21 10.78 -16.03
C VAL A 325 -6.88 9.63 -15.27
N GLY A 326 -8.04 9.18 -15.76
CA GLY A 326 -8.86 8.17 -15.09
C GLY A 326 -9.89 8.74 -14.08
N PRO A 327 -10.70 7.87 -13.47
CA PRO A 327 -11.76 8.25 -12.53
C PRO A 327 -11.18 8.79 -11.21
N GLN A 328 -11.76 9.84 -10.64
CA GLN A 328 -11.37 10.33 -9.30
C GLN A 328 -11.88 9.37 -8.21
N HIS A 329 -11.15 9.24 -7.10
CA HIS A 329 -11.48 8.33 -5.99
C HIS A 329 -11.48 6.86 -6.42
N GLN A 330 -10.44 6.52 -7.21
CA GLN A 330 -10.06 5.16 -7.52
C GLN A 330 -8.54 5.09 -7.48
N ALA A 331 -8.04 4.09 -6.76
CA ALA A 331 -6.65 4.04 -6.36
C ALA A 331 -5.67 4.12 -7.54
N GLY A 332 -6.01 3.54 -8.71
CA GLY A 332 -5.19 3.63 -9.92
C GLY A 332 -4.97 5.08 -10.35
N SER A 333 -6.05 5.80 -10.63
CA SER A 333 -6.02 7.20 -11.07
C SER A 333 -5.40 8.13 -10.01
N ASP A 334 -5.69 7.90 -8.73
CA ASP A 334 -5.11 8.67 -7.63
C ASP A 334 -3.60 8.42 -7.45
N SER A 335 -3.14 7.17 -7.64
CA SER A 335 -1.70 6.86 -7.66
C SER A 335 -0.97 7.53 -8.82
N LEU A 336 -1.59 7.57 -10.01
CA LEU A 336 -1.03 8.24 -11.18
C LEU A 336 -0.92 9.75 -10.95
N LEU A 337 -1.98 10.36 -10.43
CA LEU A 337 -1.99 11.78 -10.10
C LEU A 337 -0.95 12.12 -9.02
N THR A 338 -0.79 11.25 -8.03
CA THR A 338 0.24 11.37 -6.98
C THR A 338 1.64 11.41 -7.58
N GLY A 339 1.96 10.51 -8.51
CA GLY A 339 3.22 10.51 -9.24
C GLY A 339 3.45 11.81 -10.01
N MET A 340 2.45 12.25 -10.79
CA MET A 340 2.52 13.50 -11.56
C MET A 340 2.75 14.72 -10.66
N VAL A 341 2.00 14.81 -9.55
CA VAL A 341 2.16 15.88 -8.55
C VAL A 341 3.55 15.87 -7.94
N PHE A 342 4.07 14.70 -7.56
CA PHE A 342 5.41 14.58 -6.99
C PHE A 342 6.47 15.14 -7.93
N PHE A 343 6.53 14.68 -9.18
CA PHE A 343 7.57 15.12 -10.12
C PHE A 343 7.43 16.60 -10.47
N LYS A 344 6.20 17.10 -10.63
CA LYS A 344 5.99 18.53 -10.89
C LYS A 344 6.39 19.40 -9.70
N MET A 345 6.07 18.96 -8.48
CA MET A 345 6.46 19.64 -7.26
C MET A 345 7.98 19.60 -7.06
N ARG A 346 8.64 18.47 -7.36
CA ARG A 346 10.10 18.31 -7.29
C ARG A 346 10.82 19.30 -8.21
N GLU A 347 10.35 19.44 -9.45
CA GLU A 347 10.85 20.43 -10.43
C GLU A 347 10.69 21.86 -9.88
N MET A 348 9.50 22.23 -9.42
CA MET A 348 9.16 23.62 -9.11
C MET A 348 9.71 24.13 -7.76
N PHE A 349 9.80 23.26 -6.75
CA PHE A 349 10.07 23.69 -5.36
C PHE A 349 11.36 23.11 -4.78
N PHE A 350 11.96 22.11 -5.43
CA PHE A 350 13.09 21.35 -4.89
C PHE A 350 14.29 21.25 -5.85
N GLU A 351 14.32 22.02 -6.95
CA GLU A 351 15.45 22.04 -7.90
C GLU A 351 15.82 20.62 -8.38
N ASP A 352 14.80 19.80 -8.66
CA ASP A 352 14.92 18.40 -9.08
C ASP A 352 15.59 17.46 -8.06
N ASN A 353 15.77 17.88 -6.79
CA ASN A 353 16.46 17.11 -5.77
C ASN A 353 15.75 17.14 -4.41
N ILE A 354 15.39 15.96 -3.88
CA ILE A 354 14.78 15.82 -2.55
C ILE A 354 15.86 15.47 -1.52
N ASP A 355 15.91 16.24 -0.42
CA ASP A 355 16.80 15.94 0.72
C ASP A 355 16.27 14.76 1.55
N ASP A 356 16.88 13.60 1.37
CA ASP A 356 16.52 12.37 2.09
C ASP A 356 16.56 12.52 3.61
N ALA A 357 17.55 13.24 4.15
CA ALA A 357 17.69 13.41 5.60
C ALA A 357 16.50 14.16 6.21
N LYS A 358 15.82 14.97 5.41
CA LYS A 358 14.70 15.81 5.84
C LYS A 358 13.34 15.21 5.52
N TYR A 359 13.20 14.53 4.39
CA TYR A 359 11.88 14.14 3.86
C TYR A 359 11.65 12.64 3.80
N CYS A 360 12.70 11.82 3.71
CA CYS A 360 12.54 10.37 3.56
C CYS A 360 11.91 9.74 4.82
N GLY A 361 10.92 8.87 4.63
CA GLY A 361 10.30 8.07 5.68
C GLY A 361 9.31 8.82 6.59
N HIS A 362 9.01 10.08 6.30
CA HIS A 362 8.05 10.87 7.07
C HIS A 362 6.65 10.75 6.46
N LEU A 363 5.70 10.24 7.25
CA LEU A 363 4.28 10.18 6.88
C LEU A 363 3.54 11.37 7.47
N TYR A 364 2.66 12.01 6.68
CA TYR A 364 1.88 13.13 7.18
C TYR A 364 0.95 12.68 8.33
N GLY A 365 1.03 13.39 9.46
CA GLY A 365 0.18 13.14 10.63
C GLY A 365 0.74 12.12 11.64
N LEU A 366 1.88 11.48 11.33
CA LEU A 366 2.55 10.49 12.16
C LEU A 366 4.03 10.84 12.38
N GLY A 367 4.68 10.20 13.36
CA GLY A 367 6.14 10.13 13.45
C GLY A 367 6.87 11.36 14.01
N THR A 368 6.18 12.31 14.67
CA THR A 368 6.81 13.51 15.25
C THR A 368 7.88 13.22 16.32
N SER A 369 7.91 12.00 16.85
CA SER A 369 8.85 11.58 17.91
C SER A 369 10.13 10.92 17.38
N PHE A 370 10.20 10.54 16.11
CA PHE A 370 11.36 9.80 15.55
C PHE A 370 12.55 10.68 15.17
N VAL A 371 12.40 12.01 15.25
CA VAL A 371 13.44 12.99 14.92
C VAL A 371 13.89 13.70 16.19
N VAL A 372 14.39 12.95 17.18
CA VAL A 372 15.25 13.52 18.24
C VAL A 372 16.43 12.58 18.45
N ASN A 373 17.37 12.60 17.51
CA ASN A 373 18.79 12.32 17.75
C ASN A 373 19.67 12.94 16.66
N GLY A 374 19.39 14.22 16.36
CA GLY A 374 20.18 15.07 15.48
C GLY A 374 19.92 16.52 15.85
N SER A 375 20.81 17.09 16.65
CA SER A 375 20.87 18.45 17.19
C SER A 375 20.18 19.55 16.35
N GLY A 376 19.14 20.19 16.91
CA GLY A 376 18.62 21.46 16.38
C GLY A 376 17.23 21.79 16.91
N GLY A 377 17.15 22.54 18.01
CA GLY A 377 15.87 22.98 18.59
C GLY A 377 15.12 23.94 17.67
N TYR A 378 13.82 23.70 17.48
CA TYR A 378 12.89 24.69 16.96
C TYR A 378 11.66 24.80 17.84
N LEU A 379 11.30 26.07 18.08
CA LEU A 379 10.28 26.56 18.99
C LEU A 379 8.87 26.22 18.49
N ASP A 380 8.05 25.70 19.40
CA ASP A 380 6.60 25.72 19.29
C ASP A 380 6.09 27.14 19.13
N SER A 381 5.15 27.33 18.20
CA SER A 381 4.24 28.46 18.23
C SER A 381 2.83 27.94 18.00
N ASN A 382 2.24 27.48 19.10
CA ASN A 382 0.80 27.37 19.26
C ASN A 382 0.16 28.75 19.16
N GLY A 383 -0.87 28.84 18.34
CA GLY A 383 -1.74 30.00 18.23
C GLY A 383 -3.16 29.55 17.97
N ASP A 384 -3.83 29.07 19.02
CA ASP A 384 -5.29 29.02 19.10
C ASP A 384 -5.88 30.38 18.71
N ASN A 385 -6.95 30.37 17.92
CA ASN A 385 -8.01 31.33 18.12
C ASN A 385 -9.35 30.74 17.69
N SER A 386 -10.07 30.29 18.70
CA SER A 386 -11.52 30.20 18.73
C SER A 386 -12.12 31.62 18.65
N SER A 387 -13.06 31.82 17.74
CA SER A 387 -14.10 32.84 17.94
C SER A 387 -15.37 32.45 17.17
N SER A 388 -16.34 32.02 17.97
CA SER A 388 -17.79 32.16 17.81
C SER A 388 -18.29 33.18 16.77
N SER A 389 -19.16 32.73 15.87
CA SER A 389 -20.53 33.26 15.64
C SER A 389 -21.32 32.25 14.81
#